data_AF-A0A0Q4RYR0-F1
#
_entry.id   AF-A0A0Q4RYR0-F1
#
_cell.length_a   1.000
_cell.length_b   1.000
_cell.length_c   1.000
_cell.angle_alpha   90.00
_cell.angle_beta   90.00
_cell.angle_gamma   90.00
#
_symmetry.space_group_name_H-M   'P 1'
#
loop_
_entity.id
_entity.type
_entity.pdbx_description
1 polymer ?
#
loop_
_entity_poly.entity_id
_entity_poly.type
_entity_poly.pdbx_seq_one_letter_code
_entity_poly.pdbx_strand_id
1 'polypeptide(L)'
;MTQPHPTPKELQALLADQPDLVDRIFEYLLAEFPQLAGDAGRLQKAQTAVRAEFAGEEVYIQKRSSRDLASEVLRHFNGRNASEVARRLGVSRRTVYRYLKQPGKE
;
A
#
# COMPACT_ATOMS: atom_id res chain seq x y z
N MET A 1 0.56 0.00 18.29
CA MET A 1 -0.24 1.22 18.08
C MET A 1 -0.01 1.62 16.63
N THR A 2 -0.96 1.35 15.75
CA THR A 2 -0.83 1.65 14.31
C THR A 2 -1.10 3.13 14.12
N GLN A 3 -0.12 3.88 13.60
CA GLN A 3 -0.32 5.29 13.28
C GLN A 3 -1.44 5.42 12.23
N PRO A 4 -2.33 6.42 12.33
CA PRO A 4 -3.38 6.62 11.35
C PRO A 4 -2.75 6.95 9.98
N HIS A 5 -3.08 6.15 8.97
CA HIS A 5 -2.67 6.44 7.59
C HIS A 5 -3.31 7.76 7.13
N PRO A 6 -2.56 8.67 6.50
CA PRO A 6 -3.11 9.94 6.01
C PRO A 6 -4.18 9.67 4.95
N THR A 7 -5.29 10.39 5.06
CA THR A 7 -6.33 10.41 4.04
C THR A 7 -5.78 11.00 2.73
N PRO A 8 -6.40 10.74 1.56
CA PRO A 8 -5.93 11.30 0.29
C PRO A 8 -5.80 12.83 0.28
N LYS A 9 -6.68 13.53 1.02
CA LYS A 9 -6.65 14.99 1.15
C LYS A 9 -5.46 15.45 2.00
N GLU A 10 -5.16 14.73 3.08
CA GLU A 10 -3.99 15.01 3.92
C GLU A 10 -2.70 14.70 3.16
N LEU A 11 -2.65 13.63 2.36
CA LEU A 11 -1.51 13.34 1.50
C LEU A 11 -1.27 14.44 0.47
N GLN A 12 -2.31 14.96 -0.17
CA GLN A 12 -2.19 16.10 -1.09
C GLN A 12 -1.67 17.36 -0.39
N ALA A 13 -2.14 17.64 0.83
CA ALA A 13 -1.64 18.77 1.61
C ALA A 13 -0.16 18.58 1.99
N LEU A 14 0.23 17.37 2.37
CA LEU A 14 1.62 17.03 2.68
C LEU A 14 2.54 17.14 1.46
N LEU A 15 2.08 16.69 0.28
CA LEU A 15 2.82 16.86 -0.96
C LEU A 15 2.86 18.32 -1.42
N ALA A 16 1.89 19.15 -1.05
CA ALA A 16 1.97 20.58 -1.35
C ALA A 16 3.00 21.31 -0.46
N ASP A 17 3.17 20.87 0.79
CA ASP A 17 4.12 21.43 1.77
C ASP A 17 5.55 20.87 1.59
N GLN A 18 5.66 19.58 1.28
CA GLN A 18 6.89 18.89 0.88
C GLN A 18 6.68 18.23 -0.49
N PRO A 19 7.08 18.88 -1.60
CA PRO A 19 6.76 18.45 -2.97
C PRO A 19 7.35 17.11 -3.37
N ASP A 20 8.31 16.59 -2.60
CA ASP A 20 9.05 15.42 -2.99
C ASP A 20 8.47 14.13 -2.42
N LEU A 21 7.92 13.31 -3.31
CA LEU A 21 7.33 12.01 -2.99
C LEU A 21 8.36 11.03 -2.41
N VAL A 22 9.61 11.05 -2.88
CA VAL A 22 10.65 10.12 -2.43
C VAL A 22 11.02 10.43 -0.98
N ASP A 23 11.20 11.71 -0.67
CA ASP A 23 11.47 12.15 0.71
C ASP A 23 10.33 11.73 1.63
N ARG A 24 9.08 11.96 1.20
CA ARG A 24 7.90 11.59 1.98
C ARG A 24 7.77 10.09 2.22
N ILE A 25 8.12 9.25 1.23
CA ILE A 25 8.13 7.79 1.38
C ILE A 25 9.17 7.38 2.43
N PHE A 26 10.38 7.94 2.38
CA PHE A 26 11.43 7.61 3.34
C PHE A 26 11.11 8.09 4.76
N GLU A 27 10.51 9.27 4.93
CA GLU A 27 9.98 9.73 6.21
C GLU A 27 8.94 8.76 6.78
N TYR A 28 8.00 8.31 5.94
CA TYR A 28 6.98 7.32 6.35
C TYR A 28 7.62 6.01 6.79
N LEU A 29 8.59 5.50 6.04
CA LEU A 29 9.31 4.27 6.37
C LEU A 29 10.08 4.39 7.69
N LEU A 30 10.72 5.54 7.94
CA LEU A 30 11.41 5.78 9.21
C LEU A 30 10.46 5.88 10.40
N ALA A 31 9.28 6.47 10.22
CA ALA A 31 8.27 6.57 11.26
C ALA A 31 7.70 5.20 11.64
N GLU A 32 7.44 4.33 10.65
CA GLU A 32 6.89 2.98 10.87
C GLU A 32 7.97 1.97 11.30
N PHE A 33 9.21 2.15 10.84
CA PHE A 33 10.33 1.26 11.11
C PHE A 33 11.56 2.03 11.63
N PRO A 34 11.53 2.53 12.89
CA PRO A 34 12.62 3.33 13.45
C PRO A 34 13.99 2.64 13.42
N GLN A 35 14.03 1.30 13.42
CA GLN A 35 15.26 0.52 13.29
C GLN A 35 16.04 0.79 11.99
N LEU A 36 15.38 1.33 10.96
CA LEU A 36 16.04 1.71 9.70
C LEU A 36 16.87 2.99 9.84
N ALA A 37 16.67 3.78 10.90
CA ALA A 37 17.41 5.02 11.15
C ALA A 37 18.86 4.81 11.62
N GLY A 38 19.28 3.56 11.90
CA GLY A 38 20.58 3.26 12.53
C GLY A 38 21.82 3.65 11.72
N ASP A 39 21.68 3.89 10.41
CA ASP A 39 22.76 4.37 9.54
C ASP A 39 22.21 5.39 8.53
N ALA A 40 22.27 6.67 8.91
CA ALA A 40 21.83 7.78 8.09
C ALA A 40 22.55 7.85 6.73
N GLY A 41 23.83 7.44 6.68
CA GLY A 41 24.61 7.45 5.43
C GLY A 41 24.14 6.37 4.45
N ARG A 42 23.79 5.19 4.95
CA ARG A 42 23.17 4.13 4.13
C ARG A 42 21.78 4.52 3.63
N LEU A 43 20.98 5.17 4.47
CA LEU A 43 19.65 5.63 4.09
C LEU A 43 19.72 6.68 2.98
N GLN A 44 20.61 7.67 3.11
CA GLN A 44 20.81 8.69 2.10
C GLN A 44 21.28 8.09 0.76
N LYS A 45 22.17 7.10 0.80
CA LYS A 45 22.58 6.36 -0.41
C LYS A 45 21.40 5.64 -1.07
N ALA A 46 20.52 5.02 -0.29
CA ALA A 46 19.33 4.34 -0.81
C ALA A 46 18.36 5.35 -1.45
N GLN A 47 18.15 6.51 -0.82
CA GLN A 47 17.33 7.58 -1.36
C GLN A 47 17.86 8.10 -2.70
N THR A 48 19.18 8.33 -2.81
CA THR A 48 19.83 8.70 -4.07
C THR A 48 19.69 7.62 -5.14
N ALA A 49 19.82 6.34 -4.78
CA ALA A 49 19.66 5.23 -5.71
C ALA A 49 18.23 5.15 -6.27
N VAL A 50 17.21 5.27 -5.41
CA VAL A 50 15.79 5.32 -5.81
C VAL A 50 15.56 6.48 -6.79
N ARG A 51 16.11 7.66 -6.51
CA ARG A 51 15.98 8.80 -7.44
C ARG A 51 16.65 8.51 -8.78
N ALA A 52 17.85 7.97 -8.79
CA ALA A 52 18.56 7.67 -10.03
C ALA A 52 17.82 6.62 -10.88
N GLU A 53 17.17 5.65 -10.24
CA GLU A 53 16.44 4.57 -10.93
C GLU A 53 15.09 5.03 -11.49
N PHE A 54 14.34 5.85 -10.74
CA PHE A 54 12.95 6.19 -11.08
C PHE A 54 12.75 7.65 -11.54
N ALA A 55 13.82 8.45 -11.66
CA ALA A 55 13.71 9.84 -12.12
C ALA A 55 13.13 9.91 -13.54
N GLY A 56 12.13 10.78 -13.72
CA GLY A 56 11.47 11.02 -15.01
C GLY A 56 10.31 10.07 -15.31
N GLU A 57 10.07 9.06 -14.48
CA GLU A 57 8.95 8.14 -14.66
C GLU A 57 7.65 8.69 -14.07
N GLU A 58 6.58 8.74 -14.88
CA GLU A 58 5.22 9.03 -14.40
C GLU A 58 4.52 7.72 -13.99
N VAL A 59 4.68 7.33 -12.72
CA VAL A 59 4.11 6.08 -12.20
C VAL A 59 2.80 6.33 -11.44
N TYR A 60 1.71 5.72 -11.93
CA TYR A 60 0.44 5.71 -11.21
C TYR A 60 0.44 4.68 -10.05
N ILE A 61 0.34 5.16 -8.81
CA ILE A 61 0.24 4.32 -7.61
C ILE A 61 -1.23 3.95 -7.36
N GLN A 62 -1.61 2.73 -7.70
CA GLN A 62 -2.98 2.23 -7.47
C GLN A 62 -3.29 2.05 -5.98
N LYS A 63 -4.49 2.50 -5.55
CA LYS A 63 -5.00 2.42 -4.16
C LYS A 63 -5.39 0.99 -3.72
N ARG A 64 -4.63 -0.04 -4.10
CA ARG A 64 -4.93 -1.50 -4.03
C ARG A 64 -5.80 -1.92 -5.22
N SER A 65 -5.29 -2.82 -6.06
CA SER A 65 -6.04 -3.25 -7.24
C SER A 65 -7.19 -4.18 -6.84
N SER A 66 -8.31 -4.12 -7.57
CA SER A 66 -9.40 -5.07 -7.37
C SER A 66 -8.97 -6.52 -7.63
N ARG A 67 -7.90 -6.70 -8.42
CA ARG A 67 -7.31 -8.00 -8.75
C ARG A 67 -6.57 -8.58 -7.55
N ASP A 68 -5.77 -7.77 -6.85
CA ASP A 68 -5.08 -8.22 -5.63
C ASP A 68 -6.10 -8.67 -4.58
N LEU A 69 -7.16 -7.89 -4.41
CA LEU A 69 -8.19 -8.23 -3.43
C LEU A 69 -8.98 -9.50 -3.82
N ALA A 70 -9.21 -9.74 -5.11
CA ALA A 70 -9.82 -10.97 -5.59
C ALA A 70 -8.91 -12.19 -5.31
N SER A 71 -7.62 -12.07 -5.61
CA SER A 71 -6.62 -13.10 -5.32
C SER A 71 -6.50 -13.39 -3.82
N GLU A 72 -6.53 -12.36 -2.98
CA GLU A 72 -6.54 -12.54 -1.53
C GLU A 72 -7.81 -13.23 -1.03
N VAL A 73 -8.98 -12.88 -1.57
CA VAL A 73 -10.23 -13.57 -1.26
C VAL A 73 -10.14 -15.04 -1.62
N LEU A 74 -9.67 -15.38 -2.83
CA LEU A 74 -9.54 -16.76 -3.29
C LEU A 74 -8.55 -17.56 -2.42
N ARG A 75 -7.41 -16.96 -2.05
CA ARG A 75 -6.40 -17.59 -1.19
C ARG A 75 -6.90 -17.89 0.22
N HIS A 76 -7.73 -17.03 0.79
CA HIS A 76 -8.21 -17.17 2.19
C HIS A 76 -9.55 -17.91 2.31
N PHE A 77 -10.28 -18.13 1.21
CA PHE A 77 -11.60 -18.75 1.24
C PHE A 77 -11.53 -20.27 1.27
N ASN A 78 -12.17 -20.89 2.27
CA ASN A 78 -12.19 -22.36 2.46
C ASN A 78 -13.57 -23.00 2.14
N GLY A 79 -14.46 -22.27 1.48
CA GLY A 79 -15.82 -22.73 1.15
C GLY A 79 -16.90 -22.27 2.13
N ARG A 80 -16.57 -22.01 3.41
CA ARG A 80 -17.57 -21.66 4.45
C ARG A 80 -17.23 -20.41 5.27
N ASN A 81 -16.00 -19.89 5.18
CA ASN A 81 -15.50 -18.78 6.00
C ASN A 81 -15.70 -17.37 5.42
N ALA A 82 -16.69 -17.13 4.55
CA ALA A 82 -16.86 -15.83 3.87
C ALA A 82 -16.93 -14.62 4.82
N SER A 83 -17.57 -14.77 5.99
CA SER A 83 -17.68 -13.70 6.98
C SER A 83 -16.34 -13.38 7.66
N GLU A 84 -15.48 -14.39 7.83
CA GLU A 84 -14.15 -14.23 8.39
C GLU A 84 -13.22 -13.53 7.39
N VAL A 85 -13.22 -14.00 6.14
CA VAL A 85 -12.48 -13.38 5.03
C VAL A 85 -12.87 -11.90 4.86
N ALA A 86 -14.17 -11.60 4.92
CA ALA A 86 -14.69 -10.24 4.86
C ALA A 86 -14.09 -9.33 5.96
N ARG A 87 -14.10 -9.80 7.22
CA ARG A 87 -13.51 -9.04 8.34
C ARG A 87 -12.01 -8.87 8.19
N ARG A 88 -11.29 -9.94 7.83
CA ARG A 88 -9.83 -9.92 7.65
C ARG A 88 -9.40 -8.92 6.57
N LEU A 89 -10.12 -8.89 5.45
CA LEU A 89 -9.76 -8.04 4.30
C LEU A 89 -10.43 -6.66 4.34
N GLY A 90 -11.24 -6.36 5.36
CA GLY A 90 -11.94 -5.08 5.50
C GLY A 90 -12.98 -4.82 4.41
N VAL A 91 -13.64 -5.87 3.90
CA VAL A 91 -14.66 -5.75 2.85
C VAL A 91 -15.98 -6.35 3.27
N SER A 92 -17.05 -6.02 2.54
CA SER A 92 -18.36 -6.61 2.80
C SER A 92 -18.39 -8.10 2.42
N ARG A 93 -19.24 -8.89 3.10
CA ARG A 93 -19.49 -10.28 2.71
C ARG A 93 -20.01 -10.41 1.26
N ARG A 94 -20.78 -9.41 0.79
CA ARG A 94 -21.22 -9.32 -0.62
C ARG A 94 -20.05 -9.19 -1.58
N THR A 95 -19.05 -8.39 -1.21
CA THR A 95 -17.82 -8.20 -1.98
C THR A 95 -17.03 -9.50 -2.10
N VAL A 96 -16.94 -10.29 -1.03
CA VAL A 96 -16.31 -11.63 -1.06
C VAL A 96 -16.99 -12.52 -2.08
N TYR A 97 -18.32 -12.67 -2.03
CA TYR A 97 -19.05 -13.48 -3.01
C TYR A 97 -18.96 -12.95 -4.44
N ARG A 98 -18.86 -11.63 -4.61
CA ARG A 98 -18.66 -11.03 -5.93
C ARG A 98 -17.33 -11.50 -6.53
N TYR A 99 -16.24 -11.49 -5.76
CA TYR A 99 -14.93 -11.96 -6.23
C TYR A 99 -14.91 -13.47 -6.48
N LEU A 100 -15.56 -14.27 -5.64
CA LEU A 100 -15.69 -15.73 -5.86
C LEU A 100 -16.47 -16.08 -7.15
N LYS A 101 -17.34 -15.18 -7.62
CA LYS A 101 -18.16 -15.38 -8.83
C LYS A 101 -17.56 -14.76 -10.09
N GLN A 102 -16.49 -13.97 -9.98
CA GLN A 102 -15.85 -13.44 -11.17
C GLN A 102 -15.18 -14.60 -11.90
N PRO A 103 -15.46 -14.80 -13.21
CA PRO A 103 -14.73 -15.78 -13.99
C PRO A 103 -13.26 -15.40 -13.92
N GLY A 104 -12.39 -16.37 -13.61
CA GLY A 104 -10.95 -16.17 -13.66
C GLY A 104 -10.62 -15.67 -15.06
N LYS A 105 -10.31 -14.38 -15.19
CA LYS A 105 -9.60 -13.89 -16.37
C LYS A 105 -8.15 -14.30 -16.15
N GLU A 106 -7.86 -15.55 -16.51
CA GLU A 106 -6.52 -15.96 -16.92
C GLU A 106 -6.15 -15.22 -18.21
#